data_AF-A0A8A8CXM4-F1
#
_entry.id   AF-A0A8A8CXM4-F1
#
_cell.length_a   1.000
_cell.length_b   1.000
_cell.length_c   1.000
_cell.angle_alpha   90.00
_cell.angle_beta   90.00
_cell.angle_gamma   90.00
#
_symmetry.space_group_name_H-M   'P 1'
#
loop_
_entity.id
_entity.type
_entity.pdbx_description
1 polymer ?
#
loop_
_entity_poly.entity_id
_entity_poly.type
_entity_poly.pdbx_seq_one_letter_code
_entity_poly.pdbx_strand_id
1 'polypeptide(L)'
;MIVCIDRATRLVKSQQGAGKEYVCVIRLHDKIPGGEAQFVRALETLTGALFQRPPLISAVKRQLRIRTIHESKNYEFDNERHLGVFWVSCEAGTYIRTLCVHLGLLLGVGAHMQELRRVRSGAMAEGPGMVTLHDVMDAQWVYDNNRDESYLRKVISPLESLLTGYKRIVVKDSAVNAVCYGAKLMIPGLLRYGM
;
A
#
# COMPACT_ATOMS: atom_id res chain seq x y z
N MET A 1 -7.80 -2.12 -2.68
CA MET A 1 -7.41 -3.03 -1.57
C MET A 1 -7.14 -4.39 -2.19
N ILE A 2 -6.10 -5.13 -1.78
CA ILE A 2 -5.86 -6.48 -2.31
C ILE A 2 -6.68 -7.47 -1.47
N VAL A 3 -7.52 -8.27 -2.13
CA VAL A 3 -8.31 -9.35 -1.52
C VAL A 3 -7.81 -10.66 -2.10
N CYS A 4 -7.33 -11.56 -1.23
CA CYS A 4 -6.84 -12.88 -1.63
C CYS A 4 -7.93 -13.92 -1.40
N ILE A 5 -8.14 -14.80 -2.38
CA ILE A 5 -9.15 -15.87 -2.36
C ILE A 5 -8.43 -17.23 -2.29
N ASP A 6 -8.99 -18.18 -1.53
CA ASP A 6 -8.52 -19.56 -1.40
C ASP A 6 -7.01 -19.70 -1.16
N ARG A 7 -6.27 -20.36 -2.07
CA ARG A 7 -4.84 -20.64 -1.94
C ARG A 7 -4.00 -19.35 -1.89
N ALA A 8 -4.48 -18.26 -2.48
CA ALA A 8 -3.78 -16.98 -2.46
C ALA A 8 -3.73 -16.34 -1.06
N THR A 9 -4.58 -16.77 -0.13
CA THR A 9 -4.55 -16.31 1.27
C THR A 9 -3.21 -16.55 1.95
N ARG A 10 -2.43 -17.54 1.49
CA ARG A 10 -1.06 -17.80 1.97
C ARG A 10 -0.10 -16.61 1.75
N LEU A 11 -0.40 -15.74 0.78
CA LEU A 11 0.43 -14.56 0.47
C LEU A 11 0.06 -13.31 1.28
N VAL A 12 -1.02 -13.31 2.07
CA VAL A 12 -1.48 -12.08 2.76
C VAL A 12 -0.42 -11.50 3.70
N LYS A 13 0.38 -12.36 4.35
CA LYS A 13 1.43 -11.92 5.27
C LYS A 13 2.50 -11.09 4.57
N SER A 14 2.94 -11.50 3.37
CA SER A 14 3.90 -10.72 2.59
C SER A 14 3.27 -9.42 2.08
N GLN A 15 2.00 -9.46 1.64
CA GLN A 15 1.28 -8.26 1.20
C GLN A 15 1.04 -7.25 2.32
N GLN A 16 0.81 -7.70 3.56
CA GLN A 16 0.68 -6.83 4.72
C GLN A 16 1.98 -6.11 5.06
N GLY A 17 3.12 -6.80 4.96
CA GLY A 17 4.46 -6.23 5.22
C GLY A 17 5.02 -5.35 4.09
N ALA A 18 4.47 -5.45 2.87
CA ALA A 18 4.95 -4.65 1.75
C ALA A 18 4.74 -3.14 1.94
N GLY A 19 5.60 -2.32 1.32
CA GLY A 19 5.45 -0.86 1.30
C GLY A 19 4.10 -0.41 0.75
N LYS A 20 3.65 0.77 1.18
CA LYS A 20 2.35 1.36 0.85
C LYS A 20 2.52 2.80 0.41
N GLU A 21 1.69 3.23 -0.53
CA GLU A 21 1.62 4.62 -0.95
C GLU A 21 0.20 5.17 -0.77
N TYR A 22 0.13 6.44 -0.39
CA TYR A 22 -1.12 7.13 -0.12
C TYR A 22 -1.12 8.51 -0.76
N VAL A 23 -2.32 8.97 -1.10
CA VAL A 23 -2.63 10.38 -1.29
C VAL A 23 -3.48 10.80 -0.10
N CYS A 24 -3.02 11.84 0.59
CA CYS A 24 -3.60 12.30 1.84
C CYS A 24 -4.05 13.75 1.71
N VAL A 25 -5.25 14.03 2.19
CA VAL A 25 -5.72 15.40 2.42
C VAL A 25 -5.55 15.70 3.90
N ILE A 26 -4.74 16.71 4.20
CA ILE A 26 -4.54 17.22 5.55
C ILE A 26 -5.34 18.52 5.73
N ARG A 27 -6.00 18.66 6.87
CA ARG A 27 -6.64 19.91 7.30
C ARG A 27 -5.84 20.53 8.44
N LEU A 28 -5.31 21.71 8.21
CA LEU A 28 -4.69 22.55 9.23
C LEU A 28 -5.78 23.22 10.07
N HIS A 29 -5.50 23.52 11.33
CA HIS A 29 -6.47 24.21 12.19
C HIS A 29 -6.46 25.73 12.02
N ASP A 30 -5.41 26.29 11.42
CA ASP A 30 -5.30 27.71 11.08
C ASP A 30 -4.36 27.90 9.86
N LYS A 31 -4.29 29.13 9.34
CA LYS A 31 -3.37 29.55 8.30
C LYS A 31 -1.94 29.50 8.80
N ILE A 32 -1.03 29.04 7.94
CA ILE A 32 0.41 29.13 8.20
C ILE A 32 0.98 30.39 7.54
N PRO A 33 1.73 31.25 8.26
CA PRO A 33 2.24 32.50 7.69
C PRO A 33 3.19 32.30 6.49
N GLY A 34 3.94 31.19 6.49
CA GLY A 34 4.89 30.88 5.42
C GLY A 34 4.28 30.15 4.21
N GLY A 35 2.95 29.94 4.20
CA GLY A 35 2.21 29.35 3.09
C GLY A 35 2.75 28.00 2.62
N GLU A 36 2.61 27.72 1.32
CA GLU A 36 2.99 26.45 0.71
C GLU A 36 4.47 26.10 0.93
N ALA A 37 5.38 27.08 0.82
CA ALA A 37 6.81 26.84 1.00
C ALA A 37 7.15 26.35 2.43
N GLN A 38 6.43 26.82 3.44
CA GLN A 38 6.57 26.29 4.80
C GLN A 38 5.98 24.88 4.93
N PHE A 39 4.83 24.62 4.30
CA PHE A 39 4.23 23.29 4.27
C PHE A 39 5.14 22.24 3.62
N VAL A 40 5.71 22.55 2.45
CA VAL A 40 6.62 21.65 1.73
C VAL A 40 7.86 21.33 2.57
N ARG A 41 8.49 22.32 3.20
CA ARG A 41 9.65 22.10 4.08
C ARG A 41 9.30 21.22 5.28
N ALA A 42 8.12 21.41 5.87
CA ALA A 42 7.65 20.58 6.97
C ALA A 42 7.42 19.12 6.53
N LEU A 43 6.89 18.93 5.32
CA LEU A 43 6.68 17.62 4.71
C LEU A 43 8.02 16.91 4.44
N GLU A 44 8.99 17.61 3.86
CA GLU A 44 10.35 17.10 3.62
C GLU A 44 11.07 16.73 4.92
N THR A 45 10.90 17.52 5.99
CA THR A 45 11.48 17.25 7.31
C THR A 45 10.97 15.93 7.90
N LEU A 46 9.74 15.53 7.56
CA LEU A 46 9.12 14.28 8.00
C LEU A 46 9.32 13.16 6.96
N THR A 47 10.50 13.07 6.37
CA THR A 47 10.96 11.93 5.57
C THR A 47 12.06 11.15 6.30
N GLY A 48 12.25 9.89 5.94
CA GLY A 48 13.17 8.98 6.63
C GLY A 48 12.54 8.29 7.83
N ALA A 49 13.38 7.89 8.80
CA ALA A 49 12.99 7.11 9.96
C ALA A 49 12.32 8.00 11.03
N LEU A 50 11.02 7.84 11.22
CA LEU A 50 10.23 8.66 12.14
C LEU A 50 9.73 7.87 13.34
N PHE A 51 9.73 8.53 14.50
CA PHE A 51 9.00 8.02 15.66
C PHE A 51 7.51 8.16 15.43
N GLN A 52 6.78 7.07 15.66
CA GLN A 52 5.33 7.07 15.68
C GLN A 52 4.81 6.27 16.86
N ARG A 53 3.71 6.76 17.44
CA ARG A 53 2.88 5.99 18.35
C ARG A 53 1.54 5.73 17.65
N PRO A 54 1.06 4.48 17.64
CA PRO A 54 -0.28 4.18 17.13
C PRO A 54 -1.36 5.08 17.77
N PRO A 55 -2.39 5.47 17.02
CA PRO A 55 -3.53 6.23 17.56
C PRO A 55 -4.31 5.39 18.59
N LEU A 56 -5.21 6.05 19.32
CA LEU A 56 -6.04 5.40 20.35
C LEU A 56 -6.80 4.19 19.80
N ILE A 57 -7.41 4.34 18.62
CA ILE A 57 -8.08 3.26 17.91
C ILE A 57 -7.08 2.63 16.94
N SER A 58 -6.53 1.48 17.32
CA SER A 58 -5.60 0.72 16.47
C SER A 58 -5.68 -0.78 16.75
N ALA A 59 -5.37 -1.58 15.73
CA ALA A 59 -5.34 -3.05 15.82
C ALA A 59 -4.05 -3.60 16.45
N VAL A 60 -3.14 -2.73 16.92
CA VAL A 60 -1.82 -3.09 17.43
C VAL A 60 -1.55 -2.37 18.74
N LYS A 61 -0.70 -2.96 19.59
CA LYS A 61 -0.34 -2.37 20.88
C LYS A 61 0.23 -0.95 20.72
N ARG A 62 -0.27 -0.02 21.53
CA ARG A 62 0.09 1.40 21.48
C ARG A 62 1.45 1.70 22.12
N GLN A 63 2.52 1.34 21.42
CA GLN A 63 3.91 1.59 21.84
C GLN A 63 4.63 2.49 20.83
N LEU A 64 5.63 3.23 21.30
CA LEU A 64 6.50 4.03 20.43
C LEU A 64 7.29 3.08 19.52
N ARG A 65 7.35 3.39 18.24
CA ARG A 65 8.07 2.61 17.23
C ARG A 65 8.61 3.51 16.14
N ILE A 66 9.60 3.03 15.42
CA ILE A 66 10.16 3.73 14.26
C ILE A 66 9.46 3.21 13.01
N ARG A 67 9.05 4.11 12.12
CA ARG A 67 8.54 3.79 10.79
C ARG A 67 9.13 4.73 9.77
N THR A 68 9.48 4.20 8.61
CA THR A 68 10.15 4.97 7.57
C THR A 68 9.15 5.54 6.56
N ILE A 69 9.23 6.84 6.31
CA ILE A 69 8.68 7.48 5.12
C ILE A 69 9.79 7.51 4.09
N HIS A 70 9.59 6.84 2.96
CA HIS A 70 10.60 6.74 1.90
C HIS A 70 10.67 8.02 1.08
N GLU A 71 9.51 8.57 0.74
CA GLU A 71 9.38 9.76 -0.10
C GLU A 71 8.02 10.42 0.17
N SER A 72 7.94 11.74 0.02
CA SER A 72 6.70 12.50 0.05
C SER A 72 6.73 13.62 -0.98
N LYS A 73 5.59 13.91 -1.59
CA LYS A 73 5.45 14.93 -2.64
C LYS A 73 4.21 15.77 -2.36
N ASN A 74 4.36 17.09 -2.34
CA ASN A 74 3.21 18.00 -2.31
C ASN A 74 2.53 18.01 -3.69
N TYR A 75 1.20 17.97 -3.72
CA TYR A 75 0.41 18.10 -4.95
C TYR A 75 -0.31 19.43 -5.01
N GLU A 76 -0.92 19.86 -3.90
CA GLU A 76 -1.68 21.11 -3.84
C GLU A 76 -1.71 21.63 -2.41
N PHE A 77 -1.65 22.94 -2.25
CA PHE A 77 -1.80 23.59 -0.96
C PHE A 77 -2.67 24.84 -1.09
N ASP A 78 -3.74 24.89 -0.31
CA ASP A 78 -4.64 26.03 -0.21
C ASP A 78 -4.69 26.50 1.26
N ASN A 79 -3.96 27.59 1.53
CA ASN A 79 -3.87 28.16 2.86
C ASN A 79 -5.20 28.78 3.32
N GLU A 80 -6.02 29.31 2.40
CA GLU A 80 -7.30 29.92 2.74
C GLU A 80 -8.32 28.88 3.17
N ARG A 81 -8.29 27.70 2.53
CA ARG A 81 -9.14 26.55 2.91
C ARG A 81 -8.55 25.70 4.04
N HIS A 82 -7.33 26.01 4.48
CA HIS A 82 -6.54 25.24 5.43
C HIS A 82 -6.32 23.78 4.99
N LEU A 83 -6.13 23.54 3.70
CA LEU A 83 -6.03 22.21 3.11
C LEU A 83 -4.69 22.01 2.38
N GLY A 84 -4.11 20.84 2.55
CA GLY A 84 -2.99 20.36 1.74
C GLY A 84 -3.26 18.96 1.20
N VAL A 85 -2.80 18.69 -0.02
CA VAL A 85 -2.85 17.38 -0.65
C VAL A 85 -1.43 16.93 -0.94
N PHE A 86 -1.05 15.77 -0.43
CA PHE A 86 0.28 15.22 -0.65
C PHE A 86 0.25 13.72 -0.87
N TRP A 87 1.19 13.24 -1.68
CA TRP A 87 1.50 11.82 -1.83
C TRP A 87 2.63 11.41 -0.88
N VAL A 88 2.57 10.18 -0.39
CA VAL A 88 3.56 9.62 0.53
C VAL A 88 3.78 8.13 0.26
N SER A 89 5.04 7.73 0.14
CA SER A 89 5.51 6.33 0.14
C SER A 89 6.11 5.99 1.48
N CYS A 90 5.67 4.88 2.08
CA CYS A 90 6.04 4.53 3.44
C CYS A 90 6.10 3.03 3.72
N GLU A 91 6.79 2.70 4.80
CA GLU A 91 6.86 1.36 5.37
C GLU A 91 5.46 0.90 5.84
N ALA A 92 5.22 -0.41 5.79
CA ALA A 92 4.01 -1.01 6.36
C ALA A 92 3.81 -0.64 7.85
N GLY A 93 2.59 -0.26 8.19
CA GLY A 93 2.23 0.14 9.55
C GLY A 93 2.57 1.58 9.92
N THR A 94 3.01 2.40 8.96
CA THR A 94 3.04 3.85 9.10
C THR A 94 1.61 4.40 9.21
N TYR A 95 1.34 5.19 10.24
CA TYR A 95 0.05 5.86 10.43
C TYR A 95 0.08 7.24 9.79
N ILE A 96 -0.57 7.39 8.63
CA ILE A 96 -0.69 8.70 7.96
C ILE A 96 -1.46 9.71 8.83
N ARG A 97 -2.43 9.24 9.63
CA ARG A 97 -3.10 10.09 10.62
C ARG A 97 -2.12 10.71 11.63
N THR A 98 -1.16 9.93 12.12
CA THR A 98 -0.13 10.42 13.04
C THR A 98 0.83 11.37 12.33
N LEU A 99 1.17 11.10 11.06
CA LEU A 99 1.95 12.02 10.23
C LEU A 99 1.26 13.39 10.11
N CYS A 100 -0.05 13.44 9.84
CA CYS A 100 -0.79 14.71 9.79
C CYS A 100 -0.74 15.47 11.12
N VAL A 101 -0.86 14.79 12.25
CA VAL A 101 -0.73 15.43 13.56
C VAL A 101 0.69 16.00 13.74
N HIS A 102 1.73 15.24 13.38
CA HIS A 102 3.11 15.71 13.47
C HIS A 102 3.39 16.91 12.57
N LEU A 103 2.86 16.93 11.35
CA LEU A 103 2.90 18.10 10.46
C LEU A 103 2.28 19.32 11.14
N GLY A 104 1.09 19.16 11.71
CA GLY A 104 0.42 20.25 12.44
C GLY A 104 1.22 20.78 13.62
N LEU A 105 1.86 19.88 14.39
CA LEU A 105 2.73 20.27 15.51
C LEU A 105 3.99 21.02 15.03
N LEU A 106 4.61 20.55 13.95
CA LEU A 106 5.81 21.17 13.39
C LEU A 106 5.52 22.53 12.75
N LEU A 107 4.32 22.71 12.20
CA LEU A 107 3.83 23.98 11.66
C LEU A 107 3.28 24.94 12.73
N GLY A 108 3.06 24.47 13.96
CA GLY A 108 2.60 25.28 15.10
C GLY A 108 1.11 25.57 15.14
N VAL A 109 0.36 25.29 14.06
CA VAL A 109 -1.09 25.54 13.99
C VAL A 109 -1.94 24.34 14.39
N GLY A 110 -1.37 23.13 14.47
CA GLY A 110 -2.13 21.90 14.62
C GLY A 110 -2.80 21.44 13.32
N ALA A 111 -3.05 20.14 13.21
CA ALA A 111 -3.64 19.56 12.01
C ALA A 111 -4.23 18.17 12.27
N HIS A 112 -5.10 17.74 11.36
CA HIS A 112 -5.61 16.38 11.33
C HIS A 112 -5.78 15.89 9.89
N MET A 113 -5.86 14.57 9.75
CA MET A 113 -6.13 13.93 8.46
C MET A 113 -7.61 14.10 8.11
N GLN A 114 -7.88 14.77 7.00
CA GLN A 114 -9.23 15.00 6.48
C GLN A 114 -9.70 13.78 5.68
N GLU A 115 -8.91 13.35 4.70
CA GLU A 115 -9.20 12.22 3.82
C GLU A 115 -7.92 11.45 3.49
N LEU A 116 -8.09 10.17 3.15
CA LEU A 116 -6.97 9.31 2.83
C LEU A 116 -7.36 8.29 1.77
N ARG A 117 -6.60 8.24 0.69
CA ARG A 117 -6.70 7.21 -0.34
C ARG A 117 -5.40 6.44 -0.42
N ARG A 118 -5.47 5.11 -0.37
CA ARG A 118 -4.31 4.25 -0.64
C ARG A 118 -4.21 3.99 -2.14
N VAL A 119 -3.14 4.48 -2.75
CA VAL A 119 -2.91 4.41 -4.21
C VAL A 119 -1.98 3.26 -4.61
N ARG A 120 -1.19 2.72 -3.67
CA ARG A 120 -0.42 1.49 -3.88
C ARG A 120 -0.41 0.58 -2.65
N SER A 121 -0.44 -0.72 -2.90
CA SER A 121 -0.16 -1.76 -1.92
C SER A 121 0.82 -2.79 -2.49
N GLY A 122 2.10 -2.70 -2.12
CA GLY A 122 3.13 -3.60 -2.63
C GLY A 122 3.21 -3.55 -4.16
N ALA A 123 3.03 -4.71 -4.81
CA ALA A 123 3.09 -4.84 -6.26
C ALA A 123 1.91 -4.18 -7.00
N MET A 124 0.79 -3.94 -6.32
CA MET A 124 -0.45 -3.44 -6.94
C MET A 124 -0.63 -1.94 -6.69
N ALA A 125 -0.82 -1.17 -7.77
CA ALA A 125 -1.17 0.25 -7.73
C ALA A 125 -2.60 0.47 -8.26
N GLU A 126 -3.13 1.68 -8.11
CA GLU A 126 -4.33 2.09 -8.83
C GLU A 126 -4.05 2.15 -10.34
N GLY A 127 -5.04 1.75 -11.15
CA GLY A 127 -4.89 1.62 -12.59
C GLY A 127 -5.45 0.30 -13.13
N PRO A 128 -4.92 -0.21 -14.24
CA PRO A 128 -5.40 -1.44 -14.87
C PRO A 128 -5.40 -2.62 -13.89
N GLY A 129 -6.55 -3.29 -13.76
CA GLY A 129 -6.75 -4.41 -12.83
C GLY A 129 -7.33 -4.03 -11.47
N MET A 130 -7.47 -2.73 -11.15
CA MET A 130 -8.29 -2.29 -10.02
C MET A 130 -9.77 -2.34 -10.41
N VAL A 131 -10.57 -2.96 -9.54
CA VAL A 131 -12.01 -3.17 -9.74
C VAL A 131 -12.80 -2.72 -8.51
N THR A 132 -14.08 -2.45 -8.70
CA THR A 132 -15.02 -2.04 -7.65
C THR A 132 -15.80 -3.25 -7.10
N LEU A 133 -16.52 -3.05 -6.00
CA LEU A 133 -17.44 -4.07 -5.48
C LEU A 133 -18.60 -4.35 -6.46
N HIS A 134 -19.01 -3.34 -7.23
CA HIS A 134 -20.03 -3.52 -8.27
C HIS A 134 -19.53 -4.42 -9.39
N ASP A 135 -18.29 -4.23 -9.85
CA ASP A 135 -17.68 -5.11 -10.86
C ASP A 135 -17.64 -6.57 -10.39
N VAL A 136 -17.33 -6.81 -9.11
CA VAL A 136 -17.29 -8.18 -8.54
C VAL A 136 -18.69 -8.80 -8.52
N MET A 137 -19.70 -8.04 -8.10
CA MET A 137 -21.08 -8.49 -8.07
C MET A 137 -21.60 -8.80 -9.48
N ASP A 138 -21.38 -7.90 -10.42
CA ASP A 138 -21.84 -8.02 -11.80
C ASP A 138 -21.13 -9.17 -12.53
N ALA A 139 -19.82 -9.35 -12.31
CA ALA A 139 -19.07 -10.46 -12.88
C ALA A 139 -19.57 -11.82 -12.38
N GLN A 140 -19.93 -11.93 -11.11
CA GLN A 140 -20.52 -13.15 -10.55
C GLN A 140 -21.91 -13.41 -11.16
N TRP A 141 -22.76 -12.38 -11.23
CA TRP A 141 -24.09 -12.49 -11.82
C TRP A 141 -24.05 -12.96 -13.28
N VAL A 142 -23.17 -12.36 -14.10
CA VAL A 142 -23.00 -12.77 -15.51
C VAL A 142 -22.61 -14.25 -15.64
N TYR A 143 -21.71 -14.72 -14.77
CA TYR A 143 -21.35 -16.13 -14.76
C TYR A 143 -22.51 -17.04 -14.36
N ASP A 144 -23.26 -16.68 -13.32
CA ASP A 144 -24.36 -17.52 -12.82
C ASP A 144 -25.52 -17.60 -13.81
N ASN A 145 -25.83 -16.50 -14.51
CA ASN A 145 -26.95 -16.40 -15.42
C ASN A 145 -26.62 -16.83 -16.85
N ASN A 146 -25.42 -16.50 -17.34
CA ASN A 146 -25.05 -16.70 -18.74
C ASN A 146 -23.93 -17.74 -18.93
N ARG A 147 -23.32 -18.24 -17.85
CA ARG A 147 -22.14 -19.13 -17.88
C ARG A 147 -20.93 -18.53 -18.60
N ASP A 148 -20.90 -17.22 -18.76
CA ASP A 148 -19.77 -16.51 -19.34
C ASP A 148 -18.73 -16.16 -18.25
N GLU A 149 -17.52 -16.69 -18.42
CA GLU A 149 -16.41 -16.50 -17.48
C GLU A 149 -15.56 -15.25 -17.77
N SER A 150 -15.77 -14.58 -18.91
CA SER A 150 -14.90 -13.52 -19.41
C SER A 150 -14.74 -12.37 -18.40
N TYR A 151 -15.85 -11.92 -17.81
CA TYR A 151 -15.83 -10.84 -16.84
C TYR A 151 -15.19 -11.27 -15.52
N LEU A 152 -15.52 -12.46 -15.02
CA LEU A 152 -14.93 -13.00 -13.79
C LEU A 152 -13.41 -13.14 -13.89
N ARG A 153 -12.91 -13.62 -15.04
CA ARG A 153 -11.47 -13.74 -15.34
C ARG A 153 -10.76 -12.40 -15.52
N LYS A 154 -11.50 -11.32 -15.79
CA LYS A 154 -10.97 -9.95 -15.84
C LYS A 154 -10.90 -9.30 -14.45
N VAL A 155 -11.89 -9.58 -13.60
CA VAL A 155 -11.98 -9.05 -12.23
C VAL A 155 -10.99 -9.73 -11.29
N ILE A 156 -10.74 -11.03 -11.48
CA ILE A 156 -9.83 -11.81 -10.65
C ILE A 156 -8.46 -11.91 -11.32
N SER A 157 -7.44 -11.36 -10.67
CA SER A 157 -6.04 -11.53 -11.10
C SER A 157 -5.40 -12.79 -10.50
N PRO A 158 -4.50 -13.48 -11.24
CA PRO A 158 -3.76 -14.61 -10.71
C PRO A 158 -2.79 -14.19 -9.59
N LEU A 159 -2.50 -15.10 -8.66
CA LEU A 159 -1.64 -14.81 -7.49
C LEU A 159 -0.20 -14.46 -7.88
N GLU A 160 0.24 -14.93 -9.04
CA GLU A 160 1.56 -14.66 -9.62
C GLU A 160 1.77 -13.17 -9.87
N SER A 161 0.70 -12.40 -10.11
CA SER A 161 0.78 -10.94 -10.27
C SER A 161 1.32 -10.24 -9.03
N LEU A 162 1.22 -10.85 -7.84
CA LEU A 162 1.79 -10.33 -6.59
C LEU A 162 3.29 -10.64 -6.43
N LEU A 163 3.85 -11.50 -7.28
CA LEU A 163 5.21 -12.02 -7.19
C LEU A 163 6.15 -11.46 -8.27
N THR A 164 5.67 -10.53 -9.09
CA THR A 164 6.39 -9.97 -10.24
C THR A 164 7.68 -9.21 -9.87
N GLY A 165 7.76 -8.70 -8.63
CA GLY A 165 8.96 -8.02 -8.12
C GLY A 165 10.08 -8.95 -7.62
N TYR A 166 9.85 -10.27 -7.57
CA TYR A 166 10.84 -11.22 -7.09
C TYR A 166 11.78 -11.70 -8.21
N LYS A 167 13.05 -11.91 -7.87
CA LYS A 167 13.97 -12.65 -8.75
C LYS A 167 13.45 -14.07 -8.94
N ARG A 168 13.62 -14.60 -10.16
CA ARG A 168 12.98 -15.85 -10.59
C ARG A 168 13.99 -16.98 -10.71
N ILE A 169 13.61 -18.15 -10.21
CA ILE A 169 14.25 -19.43 -10.50
C ILE A 169 13.17 -20.36 -11.07
N VAL A 170 13.43 -20.94 -12.23
CA VAL A 170 12.57 -21.95 -12.85
C VAL A 170 13.09 -23.32 -12.47
N VAL A 171 12.20 -24.16 -11.96
CA VAL A 171 12.49 -25.50 -11.42
C VAL A 171 12.06 -26.55 -12.46
N LYS A 172 12.80 -27.66 -12.56
CA LYS A 172 12.42 -28.81 -13.40
C LYS A 172 11.15 -29.46 -12.85
N ASP A 173 10.28 -29.95 -13.73
CA ASP A 173 9.02 -30.60 -13.37
C ASP A 173 9.21 -31.73 -12.34
N SER A 174 10.27 -32.53 -12.47
CA SER A 174 10.61 -33.63 -11.55
C SER A 174 10.94 -33.18 -10.12
N ALA A 175 11.28 -31.90 -9.91
CA ALA A 175 11.64 -31.34 -8.61
C ALA A 175 10.52 -30.50 -7.98
N VAL A 176 9.45 -30.16 -8.72
CA VAL A 176 8.35 -29.30 -8.23
C VAL A 176 7.69 -29.90 -6.99
N ASN A 177 7.36 -31.19 -7.04
CA ASN A 177 6.65 -31.85 -5.94
C ASN A 177 7.48 -31.82 -4.64
N ALA A 178 8.78 -32.14 -4.72
CA ALA A 178 9.67 -32.10 -3.56
C ALA A 178 9.68 -30.71 -2.89
N VAL A 179 9.72 -29.63 -3.69
CA VAL A 179 9.64 -28.24 -3.20
C VAL A 179 8.28 -27.97 -2.54
N CYS A 180 7.17 -28.45 -3.11
CA CYS A 180 5.84 -28.32 -2.51
C CYS A 180 5.71 -29.00 -1.13
N TYR A 181 6.47 -30.08 -0.89
CA TYR A 181 6.58 -30.74 0.42
C TYR A 181 7.64 -30.13 1.35
N GLY A 182 8.26 -29.01 0.97
CA GLY A 182 9.22 -28.27 1.80
C GLY A 182 10.67 -28.71 1.67
N ALA A 183 11.01 -29.57 0.70
CA ALA A 183 12.41 -29.91 0.43
C ALA A 183 13.18 -28.70 -0.12
N LYS A 184 14.49 -28.66 0.14
CA LYS A 184 15.38 -27.65 -0.42
C LYS A 184 15.54 -27.85 -1.93
N LEU A 185 15.57 -26.77 -2.70
CA LEU A 185 15.91 -26.82 -4.12
C LEU A 185 17.42 -27.06 -4.27
N MET A 186 17.79 -28.16 -4.93
CA MET A 186 19.18 -28.54 -5.21
C MET A 186 19.54 -28.28 -6.67
N ILE A 187 20.84 -28.14 -6.98
CA ILE A 187 21.36 -27.88 -8.34
C ILE A 187 20.76 -28.80 -9.41
N PRO A 188 20.59 -30.13 -9.20
CA PRO A 188 19.97 -30.99 -10.21
C PRO A 188 18.55 -30.60 -10.63
N GLY A 189 17.78 -29.96 -9.72
CA GLY A 189 16.41 -29.49 -9.96
C GLY A 189 16.32 -28.09 -10.57
N LEU A 190 17.44 -27.38 -10.71
CA LEU A 190 17.50 -26.06 -11.34
C LEU A 190 17.34 -26.18 -12.86
N LEU A 191 16.42 -25.42 -13.44
CA LEU A 191 16.23 -25.34 -14.90
C LEU A 191 16.77 -24.02 -15.48
N ARG A 192 16.35 -22.88 -14.91
CA ARG A 192 16.83 -21.53 -15.29
C ARG A 192 16.86 -20.64 -14.05
N TYR A 193 17.73 -19.64 -14.05
CA TYR A 193 17.72 -18.57 -13.04
C TYR A 193 17.82 -17.23 -13.76
N GLY A 194 17.11 -16.22 -13.24
CA GLY A 194 17.27 -14.84 -13.72
C GLY A 194 18.60 -14.26 -13.25
N MET A 195 19.26 -13.48 -14.11
CA MET A 195 20.28 -12.52 -13.66
C MET A 195 19.60 -11.40 -12.86
#